data_AF-A0A0B4GNG8-F1
#
_entry.id   AF-A0A0B4GNG8-F1
#
_cell.length_a   1.000
_cell.length_b   1.000
_cell.length_c   1.000
_cell.angle_alpha   90.00
_cell.angle_beta   90.00
_cell.angle_gamma   90.00
#
_symmetry.space_group_name_H-M   'P 1'
#
loop_
_entity.id
_entity.type
_entity.pdbx_description
1 polymer ?
#
loop_
_entity_poly.entity_id
_entity_poly.type
_entity_poly.pdbx_seq_one_letter_code
_entity_poly.pdbx_strand_id
1 'polypeptide(L)'
;MQEDAQSRLGSDAFSDNNGNSIAPCDFEFTFESSMLMIEPDFDEMSDVASLSDMSLSESVQNYPELFGRTYHAFHAGSYAFPNDELEQERLAIQHLAMQRLMGGKLFFAPVSAEAPLRYILDLATGIGDWPIEMADEFPDSQIIATDLSPIQPVIVPPNVRFYIEDSTEPWDFPYKFDFVHTRLTGGCWADFETQVIAQAFAALKPGGWFESQEVDCNISCDDGSLDPNGPIVTWINDLMVAAEKLNRPVLLGPILKKAYERVGFVDVQQRVYKMPLNPWPKNRLLKQVGLLWGANILKGLSAFSYQLLHHGFNRSATEIEVSKS
;
A
#
# COMPACT_ATOMS: atom_id res chain seq x y z
N MET A 1 52.29 23.29 45.77
CA MET A 1 53.39 23.46 44.81
C MET A 1 52.75 23.58 43.44
N GLN A 2 52.69 24.72 42.77
CA GLN A 2 53.16 26.10 42.98
C GLN A 2 52.39 26.86 41.85
N GLU A 3 51.54 27.84 42.17
CA GLU A 3 51.77 29.30 41.93
C GLU A 3 52.16 29.62 40.47
N ASP A 4 51.71 30.68 39.79
CA ASP A 4 50.93 31.86 40.12
C ASP A 4 50.70 32.62 38.79
N ALA A 5 49.68 33.47 38.74
CA ALA A 5 49.83 34.91 38.41
C ALA A 5 48.50 35.55 37.99
N GLN A 6 48.04 36.47 38.85
CA GLN A 6 46.86 37.30 38.75
C GLN A 6 47.02 38.51 37.80
N SER A 7 45.85 39.06 37.46
CA SER A 7 45.51 40.50 37.37
C SER A 7 45.55 41.17 35.98
N ARG A 8 44.42 41.75 35.57
CA ARG A 8 44.13 43.19 35.71
C ARG A 8 42.66 43.54 35.34
N LEU A 9 42.21 44.62 35.95
CA LEU A 9 40.86 45.16 36.13
C LEU A 9 40.41 46.16 35.04
N GLY A 10 39.09 46.34 34.93
CA GLY A 10 38.36 47.56 34.48
C GLY A 10 38.02 47.58 32.97
N SER A 11 36.90 48.11 32.49
CA SER A 11 35.76 48.85 33.04
C SER A 11 34.76 49.08 31.89
N ASP A 12 33.45 49.06 32.19
CA ASP A 12 32.32 49.75 31.54
C ASP A 12 32.08 49.63 30.00
N ALA A 13 30.87 49.22 29.57
CA ALA A 13 29.75 50.16 29.37
C ALA A 13 28.53 49.57 28.60
N PHE A 14 27.36 50.15 28.90
CA PHE A 14 26.07 50.18 28.18
C PHE A 14 25.10 48.99 28.26
N SER A 15 24.27 49.05 29.31
CA SER A 15 22.85 48.68 29.28
C SER A 15 22.03 49.78 28.60
N ASP A 16 20.98 49.42 27.84
CA ASP A 16 19.92 50.36 27.46
C ASP A 16 18.53 49.90 27.94
N ASN A 17 17.76 50.89 28.39
CA ASN A 17 16.44 50.79 29.02
C ASN A 17 15.32 50.70 27.98
N ASN A 18 14.69 49.53 27.82
CA ASN A 18 13.26 49.31 27.49
C ASN A 18 13.06 47.94 26.81
N GLY A 19 13.05 46.85 27.58
CA GLY A 19 12.90 45.48 27.09
C GLY A 19 11.62 45.23 26.27
N ASN A 20 11.69 45.46 24.96
CA ASN A 20 10.74 45.02 23.95
C ASN A 20 11.50 44.53 22.71
N SER A 21 11.25 43.29 22.29
CA SER A 21 11.75 42.71 21.04
C SER A 21 10.89 43.22 19.87
N ILE A 22 11.56 43.78 18.85
CA ILE A 22 10.97 44.27 17.61
C ILE A 22 11.15 43.16 16.55
N ALA A 23 10.03 42.69 15.98
CA ALA A 23 10.04 41.82 14.81
C ALA A 23 10.49 42.57 13.55
N PRO A 24 11.07 41.86 12.56
CA PRO A 24 10.81 42.19 11.18
C PRO A 24 10.18 41.00 10.45
N CYS A 25 9.00 41.24 9.89
CA CYS A 25 8.52 40.55 8.69
C CYS A 25 9.46 40.88 7.52
N ASP A 26 9.71 39.90 6.65
CA ASP A 26 9.39 39.95 5.22
C ASP A 26 10.23 38.90 4.49
N PHE A 27 9.54 37.83 4.05
CA PHE A 27 10.09 36.87 3.10
C PHE A 27 9.87 37.41 1.69
N GLU A 28 10.96 37.75 1.00
CA GLU A 28 10.97 37.93 -0.45
C GLU A 28 11.45 36.65 -1.13
N PHE A 29 10.62 36.08 -2.00
CA PHE A 29 11.03 35.09 -2.98
C PHE A 29 11.50 35.79 -4.25
N THR A 30 12.73 35.52 -4.68
CA THR A 30 13.15 35.74 -6.07
C THR A 30 13.76 34.47 -6.63
N PHE A 31 13.00 33.83 -7.53
CA PHE A 31 13.43 32.69 -8.33
C PHE A 31 14.39 33.19 -9.41
N GLU A 32 15.63 32.68 -9.44
CA GLU A 32 16.43 32.69 -10.67
C GLU A 32 16.80 31.24 -11.03
N SER A 33 16.25 30.81 -12.15
CA SER A 33 16.56 29.54 -12.81
C SER A 33 18.01 29.55 -13.31
N SER A 34 18.81 28.56 -12.90
CA SER A 34 19.95 28.11 -13.69
C SER A 34 20.08 26.59 -13.63
N MET A 35 20.10 25.96 -14.80
CA MET A 35 20.46 24.55 -14.95
C MET A 35 21.93 24.39 -14.55
N LEU A 36 22.20 23.66 -13.47
CA LEU A 36 23.52 23.17 -13.11
C LEU A 36 23.40 21.67 -12.80
N MET A 37 24.25 20.89 -13.47
CA MET A 37 24.45 19.47 -13.18
C MET A 37 24.92 19.34 -11.73
N ILE A 38 24.20 18.56 -10.91
CA ILE A 38 24.51 18.37 -9.50
C ILE A 38 25.41 17.13 -9.38
N GLU A 39 26.66 17.32 -8.94
CA GLU A 39 27.46 16.24 -8.36
C GLU A 39 27.01 15.99 -6.90
N PRO A 40 27.01 14.73 -6.41
CA PRO A 40 26.52 14.42 -5.08
C PRO A 40 27.43 15.02 -4.00
N ASP A 41 26.84 15.81 -3.10
CA ASP A 41 27.50 16.32 -1.91
C ASP A 41 27.33 15.30 -0.77
N PHE A 42 28.44 14.79 -0.24
CA PHE A 42 28.47 13.91 0.93
C PHE A 42 28.57 14.76 2.19
N ASP A 43 27.53 15.53 2.47
CA ASP A 43 27.33 16.12 3.79
C ASP A 43 26.25 15.35 4.53
N GLU A 44 26.60 14.84 5.70
CA GLU A 44 25.73 14.10 6.62
C GLU A 44 24.50 14.95 6.97
N MET A 45 23.38 14.67 6.29
CA MET A 45 22.08 15.27 6.56
C MET A 45 21.52 14.71 7.87
N SER A 46 22.00 15.25 8.98
CA SER A 46 21.32 15.18 10.27
C SER A 46 20.25 16.26 10.33
N ASP A 47 19.06 15.88 10.78
CA ASP A 47 17.89 16.72 11.10
C ASP A 47 16.97 17.16 9.94
N VAL A 48 16.44 16.21 9.18
CA VAL A 48 15.03 16.28 8.74
C VAL A 48 14.18 15.51 9.74
N ALA A 49 13.59 16.24 10.69
CA ALA A 49 12.67 15.69 11.67
C ALA A 49 11.49 15.01 10.94
N SER A 50 11.50 13.68 10.96
CA SER A 50 10.38 12.84 10.58
C SER A 50 9.16 13.25 11.40
N LEU A 51 8.12 13.72 10.73
CA LEU A 51 6.78 13.89 11.31
C LEU A 51 6.00 12.56 11.29
N SER A 52 6.69 11.42 11.45
CA SER A 52 6.09 10.16 11.86
C SER A 52 5.92 10.17 13.38
N ASP A 53 4.73 10.51 13.85
CA ASP A 53 4.39 10.21 15.24
C ASP A 53 4.42 8.68 15.41
N MET A 54 5.38 8.23 16.22
CA MET A 54 5.78 6.87 16.62
C MET A 54 7.05 6.31 15.96
N SER A 55 8.12 6.25 16.76
CA SER A 55 9.30 5.44 16.48
C SER A 55 8.90 3.97 16.37
N LEU A 56 9.19 3.32 15.24
CA LEU A 56 9.08 1.88 15.10
C LEU A 56 9.97 1.20 16.15
N SER A 57 9.44 0.21 16.87
CA SER A 57 10.28 -0.62 17.73
C SER A 57 11.11 -1.58 16.86
N GLU A 58 12.35 -1.82 17.25
CA GLU A 58 13.29 -2.74 16.56
C GLU A 58 12.68 -4.15 16.33
N SER A 59 11.74 -4.56 17.19
CA SER A 59 11.00 -5.83 17.08
C SER A 59 10.08 -5.93 15.86
N VAL A 60 9.57 -4.81 15.32
CA VAL A 60 8.66 -4.80 14.16
C VAL A 60 9.44 -5.00 12.85
N GLN A 61 10.75 -4.72 12.84
CA GLN A 61 11.64 -4.88 11.69
C GLN A 61 12.32 -6.27 11.62
N ASN A 62 12.14 -7.12 12.66
CA ASN A 62 12.67 -8.48 12.67
C ASN A 62 11.77 -9.43 11.87
N TYR A 63 11.87 -9.36 10.54
CA TYR A 63 11.08 -10.17 9.64
C TYR A 63 11.44 -11.68 9.74
N PRO A 64 10.46 -12.58 9.97
CA PRO A 64 10.69 -14.01 9.83
C PRO A 64 11.08 -14.36 8.39
N GLU A 65 12.10 -15.22 8.25
CA GLU A 65 12.53 -15.75 6.96
C GLU A 65 12.01 -17.17 6.77
N LEU A 66 11.37 -17.43 5.63
CA LEU A 66 10.94 -18.76 5.22
C LEU A 66 11.11 -18.93 3.71
N PHE A 67 11.72 -20.04 3.29
CA PHE A 67 12.04 -20.30 1.88
C PHE A 67 12.90 -19.21 1.21
N GLY A 68 13.78 -18.55 1.98
CA GLY A 68 14.63 -17.46 1.48
C GLY A 68 13.87 -16.18 1.14
N ARG A 69 12.66 -16.01 1.68
CA ARG A 69 11.80 -14.83 1.54
C ARG A 69 11.48 -14.29 2.94
N THR A 70 11.31 -12.97 3.08
CA THR A 70 10.93 -12.36 4.34
C THR A 70 9.42 -12.15 4.41
N TYR A 71 8.85 -12.22 5.61
CA TYR A 71 7.42 -12.03 5.87
C TYR A 71 7.21 -11.07 7.04
N HIS A 72 5.97 -10.63 7.25
CA HIS A 72 5.61 -9.70 8.31
C HIS A 72 5.85 -10.30 9.71
N ALA A 73 6.37 -9.49 10.63
CA ALA A 73 6.65 -9.90 12.01
C ALA A 73 5.43 -9.74 12.94
N PHE A 74 4.59 -8.75 12.67
CA PHE A 74 3.39 -8.43 13.45
C PHE A 74 2.29 -9.47 13.20
N HIS A 75 1.83 -10.21 14.22
CA HIS A 75 0.94 -11.38 14.05
C HIS A 75 1.47 -12.43 13.06
N ALA A 76 2.75 -12.82 13.20
CA ALA A 76 3.43 -13.78 12.33
C ALA A 76 2.56 -15.02 12.00
N GLY A 77 2.44 -15.33 10.70
CA GLY A 77 1.63 -16.43 10.17
C GLY A 77 0.19 -16.05 9.76
N SER A 78 -0.24 -14.81 10.01
CA SER A 78 -1.58 -14.34 9.61
C SER A 78 -1.70 -14.04 8.11
N TYR A 79 -0.61 -13.68 7.43
CA TYR A 79 -0.55 -13.31 6.02
C TYR A 79 0.51 -14.15 5.28
N ALA A 80 0.14 -14.67 4.11
CA ALA A 80 0.91 -15.71 3.42
C ALA A 80 1.93 -15.17 2.40
N PHE A 81 1.89 -13.88 2.09
CA PHE A 81 2.71 -13.30 1.03
C PHE A 81 3.94 -12.58 1.60
N PRO A 82 5.09 -12.65 0.92
CA PRO A 82 6.34 -12.06 1.39
C PRO A 82 6.32 -10.52 1.38
N ASN A 83 7.36 -9.90 1.93
CA ASN A 83 7.53 -8.44 1.98
C ASN A 83 8.93 -7.95 1.55
N ASP A 84 9.77 -8.86 1.04
CA ASP A 84 11.12 -8.54 0.52
C ASP A 84 11.10 -7.68 -0.76
N GLU A 85 12.28 -7.19 -1.14
CA GLU A 85 12.48 -6.33 -2.32
C GLU A 85 11.90 -6.93 -3.62
N LEU A 86 12.03 -8.25 -3.80
CA LEU A 86 11.48 -8.93 -4.98
C LEU A 86 9.95 -8.83 -5.03
N GLU A 87 9.30 -8.89 -3.87
CA GLU A 87 7.86 -8.69 -3.78
C GLU A 87 7.47 -7.23 -3.97
N GLN A 88 8.24 -6.29 -3.43
CA GLN A 88 8.00 -4.86 -3.62
C GLN A 88 8.09 -4.46 -5.10
N GLU A 89 9.09 -4.97 -5.84
CA GLU A 89 9.16 -4.79 -7.30
C GLU A 89 7.94 -5.37 -8.02
N ARG A 90 7.46 -6.54 -7.58
CA ARG A 90 6.27 -7.17 -8.15
C ARG A 90 5.02 -6.31 -7.90
N LEU A 91 4.86 -5.78 -6.68
CA LEU A 91 3.75 -4.90 -6.31
C LEU A 91 3.75 -3.60 -7.13
N ALA A 92 4.91 -3.04 -7.47
CA ALA A 92 4.99 -1.89 -8.36
C ALA A 92 4.48 -2.21 -9.79
N ILE A 93 4.81 -3.40 -10.32
CA ILE A 93 4.28 -3.87 -11.62
C ILE A 93 2.77 -4.07 -11.53
N GLN A 94 2.29 -4.63 -10.42
CA GLN A 94 0.87 -4.87 -10.15
C GLN A 94 0.08 -3.55 -10.17
N HIS A 95 0.57 -2.53 -9.47
CA HIS A 95 -0.05 -1.19 -9.44
C HIS A 95 -0.13 -0.59 -10.84
N LEU A 96 0.99 -0.60 -11.58
CA LEU A 96 1.03 -0.08 -12.96
C LEU A 96 0.06 -0.84 -13.89
N ALA A 97 -0.07 -2.15 -13.75
CA ALA A 97 -1.01 -2.95 -14.55
C ALA A 97 -2.47 -2.52 -14.28
N MET A 98 -2.83 -2.34 -13.02
CA MET A 98 -4.18 -1.91 -12.61
C MET A 98 -4.52 -0.53 -13.14
N GLN A 99 -3.62 0.45 -12.97
CA GLN A 99 -3.82 1.78 -13.51
C GLN A 99 -3.99 1.79 -15.02
N ARG A 100 -3.15 1.05 -15.74
CA ARG A 100 -3.23 0.95 -17.20
C ARG A 100 -4.55 0.34 -17.66
N LEU A 101 -5.03 -0.68 -16.96
CA LEU A 101 -6.33 -1.30 -17.24
C LEU A 101 -7.48 -0.30 -17.03
N MET A 102 -7.37 0.54 -16.00
CA MET A 102 -8.38 1.54 -15.62
C MET A 102 -8.24 2.87 -16.37
N GLY A 103 -7.35 2.94 -17.37
CA GLY A 103 -7.15 4.15 -18.18
C GLY A 103 -6.52 5.31 -17.41
N GLY A 104 -5.70 5.02 -16.40
CA GLY A 104 -5.04 6.00 -15.54
C GLY A 104 -5.87 6.48 -14.36
N LYS A 105 -7.09 5.97 -14.17
CA LYS A 105 -7.93 6.33 -13.03
C LYS A 105 -7.50 5.58 -11.77
N LEU A 106 -7.41 6.30 -10.65
CA LEU A 106 -7.16 5.72 -9.32
C LEU A 106 -8.44 5.19 -8.67
N PHE A 107 -9.59 5.79 -8.96
CA PHE A 107 -10.91 5.46 -8.42
C PHE A 107 -12.03 5.69 -9.46
N PHE A 108 -13.22 5.14 -9.19
CA PHE A 108 -14.43 5.29 -10.01
C PHE A 108 -15.63 5.86 -9.26
N ALA A 109 -15.57 5.96 -7.94
CA ALA A 109 -16.58 6.65 -7.15
C ALA A 109 -16.82 8.06 -7.70
N PRO A 110 -18.08 8.53 -7.76
CA PRO A 110 -18.44 9.83 -8.31
C PRO A 110 -18.14 10.96 -7.32
N VAL A 111 -16.89 11.08 -6.89
CA VAL A 111 -16.41 12.17 -6.05
C VAL A 111 -16.33 13.44 -6.90
N SER A 112 -16.85 14.54 -6.39
CA SER A 112 -17.01 15.80 -7.12
C SER A 112 -16.09 16.87 -6.56
N ALA A 113 -15.59 17.78 -7.39
CA ALA A 113 -14.79 18.92 -6.94
C ALA A 113 -15.55 19.83 -5.96
N GLU A 114 -16.88 19.84 -6.03
CA GLU A 114 -17.78 20.62 -5.17
C GLU A 114 -17.92 20.04 -3.75
N ALA A 115 -17.50 18.78 -3.54
CA ALA A 115 -17.48 18.09 -2.26
C ALA A 115 -16.15 17.32 -2.14
N PRO A 116 -15.03 18.04 -1.95
CA PRO A 116 -13.71 17.43 -1.95
C PRO A 116 -13.58 16.46 -0.77
N LEU A 117 -12.85 15.37 -1.00
CA LEU A 117 -12.53 14.40 0.04
C LEU A 117 -11.66 15.08 1.10
N ARG A 118 -11.94 14.84 2.38
CA ARG A 118 -11.13 15.37 3.48
C ARG A 118 -10.32 14.29 4.18
N TYR A 119 -10.92 13.13 4.39
CA TYR A 119 -10.25 11.97 4.98
C TYR A 119 -10.43 10.74 4.08
N ILE A 120 -9.31 10.16 3.67
CA ILE A 120 -9.24 8.97 2.82
C ILE A 120 -8.52 7.87 3.58
N LEU A 121 -9.07 6.66 3.56
CA LEU A 121 -8.44 5.45 4.12
C LEU A 121 -8.12 4.46 3.02
N ASP A 122 -6.88 4.02 2.94
CA ASP A 122 -6.42 2.91 2.10
C ASP A 122 -5.97 1.75 2.97
N LEU A 123 -6.54 0.56 2.77
CA LEU A 123 -6.26 -0.61 3.61
C LEU A 123 -5.46 -1.64 2.83
N ALA A 124 -4.52 -2.29 3.52
CA ALA A 124 -3.57 -3.23 2.92
C ALA A 124 -2.84 -2.59 1.74
N THR A 125 -2.22 -1.43 2.01
CA THR A 125 -1.66 -0.54 1.00
C THR A 125 -0.43 -1.13 0.27
N GLY A 126 0.19 -2.18 0.82
CA GLY A 126 1.41 -2.75 0.28
C GLY A 126 2.53 -1.71 0.31
N ILE A 127 3.12 -1.41 -0.85
CA ILE A 127 4.21 -0.42 -0.95
C ILE A 127 3.73 1.04 -0.93
N GLY A 128 2.43 1.31 -0.94
CA GLY A 128 1.90 2.67 -0.78
C GLY A 128 1.77 3.51 -2.06
N ASP A 129 1.92 2.92 -3.25
CA ASP A 129 1.83 3.67 -4.52
C ASP A 129 0.47 4.38 -4.70
N TRP A 130 -0.64 3.68 -4.40
CA TRP A 130 -1.99 4.24 -4.57
C TRP A 130 -2.25 5.47 -3.69
N PRO A 131 -2.03 5.43 -2.36
CA PRO A 131 -2.27 6.61 -1.52
C PRO A 131 -1.31 7.75 -1.83
N ILE A 132 -0.08 7.47 -2.27
CA ILE A 132 0.86 8.51 -2.71
C ILE A 132 0.32 9.23 -3.94
N GLU A 133 -0.17 8.52 -4.95
CA GLU A 133 -0.73 9.17 -6.14
C GLU A 133 -2.07 9.86 -5.88
N MET A 134 -2.90 9.31 -4.98
CA MET A 134 -4.11 9.99 -4.54
C MET A 134 -3.84 11.31 -3.83
N ALA A 135 -2.66 11.45 -3.22
CA ALA A 135 -2.24 12.68 -2.55
C ALA A 135 -2.07 13.84 -3.54
N ASP A 136 -1.60 13.54 -4.76
CA ASP A 136 -1.46 14.51 -5.84
C ASP A 136 -2.83 14.91 -6.43
N GLU A 137 -3.76 13.96 -6.55
CA GLU A 137 -5.13 14.23 -7.01
C GLU A 137 -5.96 15.02 -6.00
N PHE A 138 -5.70 14.83 -4.70
CA PHE A 138 -6.37 15.52 -3.60
C PHE A 138 -5.40 16.12 -2.58
N PRO A 139 -4.71 17.22 -2.94
CA PRO A 139 -3.68 17.82 -2.08
C PRO A 139 -4.21 18.34 -0.74
N ASP A 140 -5.51 18.64 -0.67
CA ASP A 140 -6.18 19.12 0.55
C ASP A 140 -6.78 17.98 1.41
N SER A 141 -6.78 16.73 0.93
CA SER A 141 -7.18 15.56 1.71
C SER A 141 -6.10 15.14 2.69
N GLN A 142 -6.48 14.48 3.78
CA GLN A 142 -5.59 13.66 4.61
C GLN A 142 -5.79 12.19 4.24
N ILE A 143 -4.72 11.53 3.81
CA ILE A 143 -4.72 10.14 3.39
C ILE A 143 -4.03 9.30 4.44
N ILE A 144 -4.73 8.27 4.90
CA ILE A 144 -4.27 7.30 5.87
C ILE A 144 -4.18 5.98 5.15
N ALA A 145 -3.01 5.36 5.22
CA ALA A 145 -2.77 4.08 4.59
C ALA A 145 -2.26 3.09 5.63
N THR A 146 -2.88 1.92 5.70
CA THR A 146 -2.51 0.89 6.69
C THR A 146 -2.04 -0.38 6.02
N ASP A 147 -1.03 -1.01 6.62
CA ASP A 147 -0.51 -2.31 6.22
C ASP A 147 0.05 -3.08 7.42
N LEU A 148 0.24 -4.39 7.29
CA LEU A 148 0.90 -5.20 8.32
C LEU A 148 2.43 -5.05 8.30
N SER A 149 3.00 -4.67 7.16
CA SER A 149 4.46 -4.52 6.98
C SER A 149 4.84 -3.07 6.72
N PRO A 150 5.90 -2.55 7.38
CA PRO A 150 6.45 -1.24 7.05
C PRO A 150 7.40 -1.33 5.85
N ILE A 151 6.83 -1.47 4.65
CA ILE A 151 7.56 -1.55 3.37
C ILE A 151 7.31 -0.32 2.48
N GLN A 152 6.80 0.76 3.07
CA GLN A 152 6.47 2.00 2.36
C GLN A 152 7.65 2.97 2.35
N PRO A 153 7.73 3.90 1.37
CA PRO A 153 8.78 4.90 1.31
C PRO A 153 8.86 5.77 2.57
N VAL A 154 10.07 6.21 2.91
CA VAL A 154 10.30 7.14 4.03
C VAL A 154 9.86 8.57 3.66
N ILE A 155 10.06 8.96 2.41
CA ILE A 155 9.70 10.28 1.90
C ILE A 155 8.39 10.16 1.13
N VAL A 156 7.35 10.79 1.66
CA VAL A 156 5.97 10.69 1.17
C VAL A 156 5.35 12.09 1.12
N PRO A 157 4.27 12.30 0.34
CA PRO A 157 3.57 13.58 0.32
C PRO A 157 3.13 14.00 1.74
N PRO A 158 3.12 15.32 2.06
CA PRO A 158 2.88 15.81 3.42
C PRO A 158 1.48 15.48 3.97
N ASN A 159 0.57 15.07 3.09
CA ASN A 159 -0.79 14.70 3.40
C ASN A 159 -1.05 13.18 3.40
N VAL A 160 0.01 12.36 3.33
CA VAL A 160 -0.06 10.89 3.47
C VAL A 160 0.55 10.46 4.80
N ARG A 161 -0.13 9.55 5.50
CA ARG A 161 0.38 8.91 6.72
C ARG A 161 0.23 7.40 6.61
N PHE A 162 1.33 6.69 6.87
CA PHE A 162 1.36 5.23 6.92
C PHE A 162 1.33 4.73 8.36
N TYR A 163 0.52 3.71 8.62
CA TYR A 163 0.43 3.06 9.93
C TYR A 163 0.55 1.54 9.79
N ILE A 164 1.25 0.93 10.73
CA ILE A 164 1.31 -0.53 10.84
C ILE A 164 0.12 -0.99 11.67
N GLU A 165 -0.91 -1.49 10.99
CA GLU A 165 -2.16 -1.89 11.64
C GLU A 165 -2.73 -3.15 10.99
N ASP A 166 -3.32 -4.01 11.82
CA ASP A 166 -4.16 -5.11 11.34
C ASP A 166 -5.59 -4.59 11.16
N SER A 167 -6.02 -4.49 9.90
CA SER A 167 -7.35 -4.00 9.56
C SER A 167 -8.49 -4.94 9.99
N THR A 168 -8.20 -6.14 10.51
CA THR A 168 -9.20 -6.99 11.17
C THR A 168 -9.61 -6.48 12.55
N GLU A 169 -8.76 -5.68 13.19
CA GLU A 169 -9.04 -5.07 14.48
C GLU A 169 -10.04 -3.90 14.34
N PRO A 170 -10.71 -3.49 15.45
CA PRO A 170 -11.62 -2.36 15.43
C PRO A 170 -10.97 -1.04 14.97
N TRP A 171 -11.58 -0.36 14.00
CA TRP A 171 -11.07 0.92 13.48
C TRP A 171 -11.44 2.10 14.42
N ASP A 172 -10.52 2.48 15.30
CA ASP A 172 -10.72 3.55 16.30
C ASP A 172 -10.11 4.90 15.86
N PHE A 173 -10.63 5.45 14.76
CA PHE A 173 -10.23 6.77 14.27
C PHE A 173 -11.09 7.88 14.91
N PRO A 174 -10.49 9.02 15.29
CA PRO A 174 -11.23 10.14 15.89
C PRO A 174 -12.10 10.93 14.89
N TYR A 175 -12.08 10.54 13.61
CA TYR A 175 -12.86 11.13 12.52
C TYR A 175 -13.49 10.03 11.65
N LYS A 176 -14.50 10.43 10.89
CA LYS A 176 -15.13 9.61 9.85
C LYS A 176 -14.49 9.89 8.50
N PHE A 177 -14.43 8.88 7.66
CA PHE A 177 -13.84 8.95 6.33
C PHE A 177 -14.86 9.41 5.27
N ASP A 178 -14.35 10.08 4.24
CA ASP A 178 -15.11 10.41 3.03
C ASP A 178 -14.96 9.31 1.97
N PHE A 179 -13.80 8.64 1.97
CA PHE A 179 -13.46 7.56 1.06
C PHE A 179 -12.69 6.46 1.77
N VAL A 180 -13.08 5.21 1.53
CA VAL A 180 -12.32 4.02 1.92
C VAL A 180 -11.97 3.25 0.65
N HIS A 181 -10.77 2.70 0.58
CA HIS A 181 -10.25 1.96 -0.57
C HIS A 181 -9.59 0.66 -0.16
N THR A 182 -9.77 -0.38 -1.00
CA THR A 182 -8.92 -1.58 -1.01
C THR A 182 -8.57 -1.95 -2.45
N ARG A 183 -7.40 -2.56 -2.66
CA ARG A 183 -7.01 -3.07 -3.97
C ARG A 183 -6.19 -4.35 -3.87
N LEU A 184 -6.62 -5.38 -4.59
CA LEU A 184 -5.92 -6.65 -4.73
C LEU A 184 -5.57 -7.30 -3.40
N THR A 185 -6.61 -7.50 -2.60
CA THR A 185 -6.52 -7.89 -1.19
C THR A 185 -7.00 -9.33 -0.93
N GLY A 186 -7.08 -10.14 -1.99
CA GLY A 186 -7.36 -11.57 -1.88
C GLY A 186 -6.35 -12.26 -0.95
N GLY A 187 -6.84 -12.97 0.06
CA GLY A 187 -6.02 -13.62 1.07
C GLY A 187 -5.61 -12.74 2.26
N CYS A 188 -5.95 -11.45 2.28
CA CYS A 188 -5.68 -10.58 3.44
C CYS A 188 -6.57 -10.93 4.64
N TRP A 189 -7.82 -11.30 4.41
CA TRP A 189 -8.83 -11.46 5.46
C TRP A 189 -9.51 -12.83 5.39
N ALA A 190 -10.02 -13.29 6.54
CA ALA A 190 -10.82 -14.50 6.62
C ALA A 190 -12.25 -14.27 6.13
N ASP A 191 -12.79 -13.11 6.44
CA ASP A 191 -14.13 -12.69 6.02
C ASP A 191 -14.13 -11.20 5.70
N PHE A 192 -14.07 -10.89 4.40
CA PHE A 192 -14.06 -9.52 3.92
C PHE A 192 -15.33 -8.75 4.31
N GLU A 193 -16.49 -9.39 4.39
CA GLU A 193 -17.76 -8.73 4.69
C GLU A 193 -17.79 -8.22 6.14
N THR A 194 -17.45 -9.08 7.09
CA THR A 194 -17.50 -8.72 8.51
C THR A 194 -16.27 -7.94 8.97
N GLN A 195 -15.08 -8.29 8.46
CA GLN A 195 -13.82 -7.68 8.92
C GLN A 195 -13.52 -6.35 8.22
N VAL A 196 -14.04 -6.11 7.01
CA VAL A 196 -13.71 -4.90 6.24
C VAL A 196 -14.95 -4.12 5.87
N ILE A 197 -15.92 -4.72 5.18
CA ILE A 197 -17.09 -3.98 4.66
C ILE A 197 -17.91 -3.37 5.79
N ALA A 198 -18.21 -4.15 6.84
CA ALA A 198 -18.97 -3.66 7.99
C ALA A 198 -18.25 -2.51 8.72
N GLN A 199 -16.93 -2.60 8.87
CA GLN A 199 -16.12 -1.57 9.50
C GLN A 199 -16.06 -0.30 8.64
N ALA A 200 -15.87 -0.44 7.33
CA ALA A 200 -15.91 0.67 6.39
C ALA A 200 -17.26 1.41 6.43
N PHE A 201 -18.36 0.66 6.44
CA PHE A 201 -19.69 1.25 6.56
C PHE A 201 -19.85 2.07 7.85
N ALA A 202 -19.34 1.57 8.97
CA ALA A 202 -19.37 2.27 10.24
C ALA A 202 -18.42 3.47 10.29
N ALA A 203 -17.27 3.41 9.61
CA ALA A 203 -16.22 4.43 9.63
C ALA A 203 -16.45 5.58 8.63
N LEU A 204 -17.31 5.37 7.62
CA LEU A 204 -17.66 6.40 6.65
C LEU A 204 -18.64 7.44 7.21
N LYS A 205 -18.56 8.67 6.69
CA LYS A 205 -19.61 9.68 6.85
C LYS A 205 -20.85 9.28 6.03
N PRO A 206 -22.05 9.77 6.38
CA PRO A 206 -23.19 9.70 5.47
C PRO A 206 -22.83 10.31 4.11
N GLY A 207 -23.00 9.54 3.04
CA GLY A 207 -22.63 9.93 1.67
C GLY A 207 -21.18 9.64 1.26
N GLY A 208 -20.36 9.07 2.16
CA GLY A 208 -19.02 8.60 1.83
C GLY A 208 -19.03 7.32 0.97
N TRP A 209 -17.90 7.03 0.33
CA TRP A 209 -17.77 5.92 -0.62
C TRP A 209 -16.79 4.87 -0.13
N PHE A 210 -17.11 3.60 -0.39
CA PHE A 210 -16.17 2.49 -0.29
C PHE A 210 -15.96 1.89 -1.68
N GLU A 211 -14.70 1.84 -2.14
CA GLU A 211 -14.33 1.23 -3.42
C GLU A 211 -13.29 0.11 -3.22
N SER A 212 -13.63 -1.11 -3.63
CA SER A 212 -12.68 -2.22 -3.75
C SER A 212 -12.35 -2.53 -5.20
N GLN A 213 -11.06 -2.69 -5.48
CA GLN A 213 -10.52 -3.01 -6.79
C GLN A 213 -9.83 -4.37 -6.77
N GLU A 214 -10.61 -5.41 -7.07
CA GLU A 214 -10.16 -6.80 -6.98
C GLU A 214 -9.99 -7.46 -8.35
N VAL A 215 -9.10 -8.44 -8.40
CA VAL A 215 -8.93 -9.33 -9.56
C VAL A 215 -9.46 -10.71 -9.19
N ASP A 216 -10.27 -11.26 -10.09
CA ASP A 216 -10.65 -12.66 -10.03
C ASP A 216 -9.44 -13.52 -10.41
N CYS A 217 -9.05 -14.42 -9.51
CA CYS A 217 -7.95 -15.34 -9.74
C CYS A 217 -8.33 -16.50 -10.67
N ASN A 218 -9.61 -16.70 -10.98
CA ASN A 218 -10.06 -17.73 -11.90
C ASN A 218 -9.68 -17.38 -13.35
N ILE A 219 -8.87 -18.26 -13.96
CA ILE A 219 -8.42 -18.06 -15.35
C ILE A 219 -9.46 -18.59 -16.32
N SER A 220 -9.69 -17.81 -17.37
CA SER A 220 -10.50 -18.21 -18.52
C SER A 220 -9.82 -17.85 -19.83
N CYS A 221 -10.24 -18.50 -20.90
CA CYS A 221 -9.87 -18.16 -22.28
C CYS A 221 -11.13 -17.83 -23.09
N ASP A 222 -11.01 -16.86 -23.99
CA ASP A 222 -12.12 -16.47 -24.88
C ASP A 222 -12.31 -17.43 -26.07
N ASP A 223 -11.28 -18.21 -26.43
CA ASP A 223 -11.26 -19.08 -27.62
C ASP A 223 -11.41 -20.58 -27.30
N GLY A 224 -11.60 -20.94 -26.03
CA GLY A 224 -11.75 -22.32 -25.58
C GLY A 224 -10.45 -23.14 -25.59
N SER A 225 -9.29 -22.51 -25.78
CA SER A 225 -7.99 -23.20 -25.83
C SER A 225 -7.42 -23.62 -24.46
N LEU A 226 -7.99 -23.12 -23.36
CA LEU A 226 -7.55 -23.46 -22.01
C LEU A 226 -7.93 -24.90 -21.69
N ASP A 227 -6.92 -25.73 -21.48
CA ASP A 227 -7.11 -27.07 -20.92
C ASP A 227 -7.57 -26.93 -19.46
N PRO A 228 -8.77 -27.42 -19.09
CA PRO A 228 -9.24 -27.38 -17.70
C PRO A 228 -8.38 -28.22 -16.74
N ASN A 229 -7.53 -29.11 -17.26
CA ASN A 229 -6.57 -29.88 -16.48
C ASN A 229 -5.12 -29.41 -16.72
N GLY A 230 -4.95 -28.25 -17.38
CA GLY A 230 -3.63 -27.69 -17.68
C GLY A 230 -2.92 -27.17 -16.42
N PRO A 231 -1.58 -27.08 -16.43
CA PRO A 231 -0.78 -26.74 -15.25
C PRO A 231 -1.22 -25.44 -14.55
N ILE A 232 -1.54 -24.40 -15.32
CA ILE A 232 -1.94 -23.10 -14.76
C ILE A 232 -3.30 -23.15 -14.04
N VAL A 233 -4.24 -23.95 -14.55
CA VAL A 233 -5.57 -24.14 -13.94
C VAL A 233 -5.42 -24.97 -12.67
N THR A 234 -4.64 -26.04 -12.72
CA THR A 234 -4.32 -26.86 -11.54
C THR A 234 -3.64 -26.04 -10.46
N TRP A 235 -2.63 -25.24 -10.83
CA TRP A 235 -1.90 -24.40 -9.88
C TRP A 235 -2.82 -23.41 -9.16
N ILE A 236 -3.71 -22.72 -9.89
CA ILE A 236 -4.64 -21.77 -9.27
C ILE A 236 -5.69 -22.46 -8.41
N ASN A 237 -6.22 -23.60 -8.86
CA ASN A 237 -7.14 -24.39 -8.05
C ASN A 237 -6.48 -24.85 -6.74
N ASP A 238 -5.21 -25.30 -6.82
CA ASP A 238 -4.42 -25.67 -5.64
C ASP A 238 -4.23 -24.48 -4.69
N LEU A 239 -3.91 -23.29 -5.22
CA LEU A 239 -3.80 -22.06 -4.42
C LEU A 239 -5.12 -21.70 -3.75
N MET A 240 -6.24 -21.72 -4.48
CA MET A 240 -7.56 -21.41 -3.95
C MET A 240 -7.93 -22.39 -2.83
N VAL A 241 -7.79 -23.70 -3.05
CA VAL A 241 -8.10 -24.72 -2.03
C VAL A 241 -7.19 -24.60 -0.81
N ALA A 242 -5.90 -24.33 -1.01
CA ALA A 242 -4.98 -24.10 0.09
C ALA A 242 -5.35 -22.85 0.89
N ALA A 243 -5.70 -21.76 0.23
CA ALA A 243 -6.10 -20.51 0.85
C ALA A 243 -7.38 -20.65 1.67
N GLU A 244 -8.38 -21.37 1.15
CA GLU A 244 -9.61 -21.72 1.89
C GLU A 244 -9.31 -22.55 3.15
N LYS A 245 -8.43 -23.56 3.06
CA LYS A 245 -8.00 -24.35 4.23
C LYS A 245 -7.32 -23.53 5.31
N LEU A 246 -6.64 -22.45 4.90
CA LEU A 246 -5.95 -21.52 5.79
C LEU A 246 -6.86 -20.38 6.26
N ASN A 247 -8.16 -20.42 5.92
CA ASN A 247 -9.13 -19.38 6.25
C ASN A 247 -8.71 -17.99 5.74
N ARG A 248 -8.18 -17.95 4.51
CA ARG A 248 -7.71 -16.75 3.80
C ARG A 248 -8.18 -16.77 2.35
N PRO A 249 -9.49 -16.68 2.07
CA PRO A 249 -10.02 -16.74 0.71
C PRO A 249 -9.38 -15.69 -0.20
N VAL A 250 -8.94 -16.12 -1.39
CA VAL A 250 -8.32 -15.25 -2.41
C VAL A 250 -9.33 -14.73 -3.44
N LEU A 251 -10.54 -15.28 -3.48
CA LEU A 251 -11.56 -14.95 -4.46
C LEU A 251 -12.60 -13.97 -3.87
N LEU A 252 -12.41 -12.66 -4.11
CA LEU A 252 -13.29 -11.61 -3.57
C LEU A 252 -14.30 -11.09 -4.61
N GLY A 253 -13.88 -10.87 -5.85
CA GLY A 253 -14.66 -10.19 -6.89
C GLY A 253 -16.13 -10.62 -7.02
N PRO A 254 -16.45 -11.94 -7.07
CA PRO A 254 -17.82 -12.43 -7.20
C PRO A 254 -18.75 -12.12 -6.01
N ILE A 255 -18.21 -11.90 -4.80
CA ILE A 255 -19.01 -11.70 -3.58
C ILE A 255 -19.24 -10.23 -3.23
N LEU A 256 -18.33 -9.34 -3.65
CA LEU A 256 -18.28 -7.94 -3.21
C LEU A 256 -19.61 -7.19 -3.33
N LYS A 257 -20.20 -7.19 -4.52
CA LYS A 257 -21.44 -6.42 -4.77
C LYS A 257 -22.55 -6.79 -3.79
N LYS A 258 -22.79 -8.09 -3.61
CA LYS A 258 -23.84 -8.57 -2.71
C LYS A 258 -23.49 -8.32 -1.24
N ALA A 259 -22.20 -8.39 -0.89
CA ALA A 259 -21.75 -8.11 0.47
C ALA A 259 -21.94 -6.62 0.84
N TYR A 260 -21.61 -5.70 -0.07
CA TYR A 260 -21.90 -4.27 0.08
C TYR A 260 -23.40 -4.01 0.31
N GLU A 261 -24.26 -4.59 -0.54
CA GLU A 261 -25.71 -4.46 -0.41
C GLU A 261 -26.24 -5.03 0.93
N ARG A 262 -25.69 -6.16 1.39
CA ARG A 262 -26.08 -6.78 2.67
C ARG A 262 -25.70 -5.93 3.88
N VAL A 263 -24.51 -5.34 3.89
CA VAL A 263 -24.05 -4.49 4.99
C VAL A 263 -24.85 -3.20 5.08
N GLY A 264 -25.36 -2.71 3.94
CA GLY A 264 -26.26 -1.55 3.89
C GLY A 264 -25.76 -0.41 3.02
N PHE A 265 -24.70 -0.61 2.22
CA PHE A 265 -24.32 0.35 1.20
C PHE A 265 -25.43 0.50 0.15
N VAL A 266 -25.57 1.72 -0.35
CA VAL A 266 -26.50 2.08 -1.43
C VAL A 266 -25.72 2.43 -2.69
N ASP A 267 -26.42 2.56 -3.81
CA ASP A 267 -25.83 2.91 -5.12
C ASP A 267 -24.69 1.99 -5.57
N VAL A 268 -24.73 0.72 -5.18
CA VAL A 268 -23.65 -0.25 -5.42
C VAL A 268 -23.44 -0.50 -6.92
N GLN A 269 -22.30 -0.01 -7.43
CA GLN A 269 -21.86 -0.21 -8.81
C GLN A 269 -20.83 -1.33 -8.92
N GLN A 270 -20.83 -2.03 -10.04
CA GLN A 270 -19.81 -3.02 -10.38
C GLN A 270 -19.31 -2.78 -11.79
N ARG A 271 -17.99 -2.66 -11.94
CA ARG A 271 -17.31 -2.53 -13.23
C ARG A 271 -16.42 -3.75 -13.42
N VAL A 272 -16.66 -4.49 -14.50
CA VAL A 272 -15.90 -5.71 -14.81
C VAL A 272 -15.02 -5.45 -16.02
N TYR A 273 -13.71 -5.67 -15.84
CA TYR A 273 -12.71 -5.53 -16.89
C TYR A 273 -12.09 -6.89 -17.17
N LYS A 274 -11.70 -7.12 -18.43
CA LYS A 274 -10.86 -8.28 -18.78
C LYS A 274 -9.41 -7.94 -18.45
N MET A 275 -8.77 -8.76 -17.61
CA MET A 275 -7.36 -8.68 -17.27
C MET A 275 -6.59 -9.79 -18.04
N PRO A 276 -5.91 -9.48 -19.15
CA PRO A 276 -5.16 -10.49 -19.90
C PRO A 276 -3.94 -10.96 -19.13
N LEU A 277 -3.58 -12.23 -19.29
CA LEU A 277 -2.37 -12.82 -18.68
C LEU A 277 -1.16 -12.81 -19.61
N ASN A 278 -1.35 -12.38 -20.87
CA ASN A 278 -0.35 -12.45 -21.92
C ASN A 278 -0.56 -11.34 -22.95
N PRO A 279 0.44 -11.06 -23.82
CA PRO A 279 0.37 -10.00 -24.82
C PRO A 279 -0.40 -10.36 -26.11
N TRP A 280 -1.23 -11.40 -26.11
CA TRP A 280 -1.98 -11.81 -27.30
C TRP A 280 -3.11 -10.86 -27.74
N PRO A 281 -3.77 -10.08 -26.86
CA PRO A 281 -4.82 -9.16 -27.30
C PRO A 281 -4.36 -8.25 -28.44
N LYS A 282 -5.23 -8.07 -29.45
CA LYS A 282 -4.96 -7.13 -30.57
C LYS A 282 -5.01 -5.67 -30.11
N ASN A 283 -5.90 -5.37 -29.16
CA ASN A 283 -6.02 -4.04 -28.57
C ASN A 283 -4.70 -3.65 -27.89
N ARG A 284 -4.15 -2.49 -28.25
CA ARG A 284 -2.83 -2.04 -27.77
C ARG A 284 -2.78 -1.86 -26.25
N LEU A 285 -3.84 -1.33 -25.64
CA LEU A 285 -3.93 -1.16 -24.20
C LEU A 285 -3.95 -2.52 -23.50
N LEU A 286 -4.85 -3.43 -23.93
CA LEU A 286 -4.95 -4.77 -23.32
C LEU A 286 -3.68 -5.61 -23.55
N LYS A 287 -2.97 -5.40 -24.66
CA LYS A 287 -1.65 -6.01 -24.88
C LYS A 287 -0.62 -5.54 -23.85
N GLN A 288 -0.57 -4.24 -23.57
CA GLN A 288 0.34 -3.68 -22.56
C GLN A 288 -0.03 -4.15 -21.15
N VAL A 289 -1.33 -4.15 -20.83
CA VAL A 289 -1.81 -4.72 -19.57
C VAL A 289 -1.41 -6.19 -19.44
N GLY A 290 -1.57 -6.98 -20.50
CA GLY A 290 -1.18 -8.40 -20.50
C GLY A 290 0.32 -8.64 -20.35
N LEU A 291 1.18 -7.73 -20.83
CA LEU A 291 2.62 -7.79 -20.56
C LEU A 291 2.92 -7.56 -19.08
N LEU A 292 2.33 -6.52 -18.49
CA LEU A 292 2.54 -6.16 -17.09
C LEU A 292 1.97 -7.22 -16.15
N TRP A 293 0.72 -7.63 -16.37
CA TRP A 293 0.06 -8.64 -15.55
C TRP A 293 0.69 -10.02 -15.70
N GLY A 294 1.09 -10.42 -16.92
CA GLY A 294 1.87 -11.64 -17.12
C GLY A 294 3.20 -11.63 -16.36
N ALA A 295 3.93 -10.52 -16.39
CA ALA A 295 5.17 -10.35 -15.62
C ALA A 295 4.90 -10.37 -14.10
N ASN A 296 3.82 -9.75 -13.64
CA ASN A 296 3.36 -9.78 -12.25
C ASN A 296 3.16 -11.23 -11.76
N ILE A 297 2.40 -12.04 -12.51
CA ILE A 297 2.15 -13.43 -12.16
C ILE A 297 3.43 -14.26 -12.19
N LEU A 298 4.27 -14.12 -13.22
CA LEU A 298 5.52 -14.87 -13.34
C LEU A 298 6.51 -14.58 -12.20
N LYS A 299 6.71 -13.29 -11.85
CA LYS A 299 7.54 -12.90 -10.70
C LYS A 299 6.93 -13.34 -9.37
N GLY A 300 5.60 -13.40 -9.28
CA GLY A 300 4.86 -13.82 -8.09
C GLY A 300 4.72 -15.32 -7.88
N LEU A 301 5.08 -16.18 -8.84
CA LEU A 301 4.88 -17.64 -8.73
C LEU A 301 5.39 -18.22 -7.41
N SER A 302 6.58 -17.81 -6.97
CA SER A 302 7.14 -18.24 -5.68
C SER A 302 6.39 -17.65 -4.49
N ALA A 303 6.10 -16.34 -4.52
CA ALA A 303 5.40 -15.62 -3.47
C ALA A 303 4.02 -16.21 -3.19
N PHE A 304 3.26 -16.51 -4.26
CA PHE A 304 1.93 -17.09 -4.13
C PHE A 304 1.95 -18.55 -3.69
N SER A 305 2.95 -19.32 -4.12
CA SER A 305 2.95 -20.77 -3.93
C SER A 305 3.47 -21.21 -2.57
N TYR A 306 4.53 -20.58 -2.06
CA TYR A 306 5.30 -21.18 -0.97
C TYR A 306 4.49 -21.38 0.31
N GLN A 307 4.03 -20.31 0.95
CA GLN A 307 3.30 -20.45 2.21
C GLN A 307 1.95 -21.15 2.03
N LEU A 308 1.18 -20.78 0.99
CA LEU A 308 -0.14 -21.37 0.76
C LEU A 308 -0.05 -22.88 0.55
N LEU A 309 0.79 -23.36 -0.39
CA LEU A 309 0.88 -24.79 -0.66
C LEU A 309 1.61 -25.55 0.45
N HIS A 310 2.59 -24.91 1.12
CA HIS A 310 3.27 -25.53 2.25
C HIS A 310 2.29 -25.77 3.41
N HIS A 311 1.57 -24.75 3.87
CA HIS A 311 0.69 -24.88 5.02
C HIS A 311 -0.66 -25.52 4.68
N GLY A 312 -1.19 -25.31 3.46
CA GLY A 312 -2.48 -25.86 3.02
C GLY A 312 -2.41 -27.33 2.61
N PHE A 313 -1.25 -27.82 2.16
CA PHE A 313 -1.07 -29.19 1.67
C PHE A 313 0.11 -29.95 2.28
N ASN A 314 0.85 -29.37 3.22
CA ASN A 314 2.08 -29.94 3.78
C ASN A 314 3.14 -30.28 2.71
N ARG A 315 3.20 -29.51 1.61
CA ARG A 315 4.22 -29.69 0.58
C ARG A 315 5.56 -29.11 1.02
N SER A 316 6.65 -29.81 0.75
CA SER A 316 8.01 -29.29 0.87
C SER A 316 8.33 -28.25 -0.21
N ALA A 317 9.36 -27.43 0.01
CA ALA A 317 9.82 -26.47 -0.99
C ALA A 317 10.12 -27.13 -2.35
N THR A 318 10.75 -28.31 -2.33
CA THR A 318 11.08 -29.07 -3.54
C THR A 318 9.83 -29.52 -4.29
N GLU A 319 8.80 -30.02 -3.60
CA GLU A 319 7.53 -30.41 -4.23
C GLU A 319 6.82 -29.20 -4.83
N ILE A 320 6.91 -28.04 -4.19
CA ILE A 320 6.34 -26.78 -4.70
C ILE A 320 7.07 -26.35 -5.98
N GLU A 321 8.40 -26.38 -6.01
CA GLU A 321 9.16 -26.03 -7.22
C GLU A 321 8.86 -26.94 -8.41
N VAL A 322 8.77 -28.25 -8.18
CA VAL A 322 8.47 -29.22 -9.24
C VAL A 322 7.03 -29.05 -9.76
N SER A 323 6.11 -28.57 -8.93
CA SER A 323 4.72 -28.29 -9.36
C SER A 323 4.56 -27.03 -10.23
N LYS A 324 5.60 -26.18 -10.31
CA LYS A 324 5.59 -24.93 -11.11
C LYS A 324 6.13 -25.12 -12.53
N SER A 325 6.85 -26.22 -12.79
CA SER A 325 7.44 -26.58 -14.08
C SER A 325 6.54 -27.47 -14.93
#